data_AF-A0A8S0SW83-F1
#
_entry.id   AF-A0A8S0SW83-F1
#
_cell.length_a   1.000
_cell.length_b   1.000
_cell.length_c   1.000
_cell.angle_alpha   90.00
_cell.angle_beta   90.00
_cell.angle_gamma   90.00
#
_symmetry.space_group_name_H-M   'P 1'
#
loop_
_entity.id
_entity.type
_entity.pdbx_description
1 polymer ?
#
loop_
_entity_poly.entity_id
_entity_poly.type
_entity_poly.pdbx_seq_one_letter_code
_entity_poly.pdbx_strand_id
1 'polypeptide(L)'
;MYSCIGPLGQGVANAVGLALAEKHLAARYNKPDCEVVDHYTYVILGDGCQMEGIANEASSLAAHWGLGKLIAFYDDNHISIDGNTEIAFSESVDARFEGLGWHVIWVKNGNTGYEEIRAAIEEAKAVKDKPTLIKVTTTIGYGSPNKANSYSVHGSALGAKEVEATRKSLSWPHEPFHVPEDVKKHWSRHVPDGAALEAEWNAKFAEYEKKYPEKAAELKSIITGELPAGWEKALPTYTPEAPADATRNLSQQNLNALAKVLPGLLGGSADLASSNMTLLKMFGDFQKSTPEERNVRFGVREHGMGAICNGIACHTPGLIPYCATFFVFTDYMRAAMRISALSEARVIYVMTHDSIGLGEDGPTHQPIEHLASFRAMPNILMLRPADGNETAGAYKVAVLNRKRPSVLALSRQKLPQLAGTSIEGVEKGGYIISDNSSSNKPDVILIGTGSELEIAVKAADELRKEGKAVRVVSFVSWELFDEQSNDYKESVLPSAVTARVSIEAGSTFGWEKIVGVKGKAIGIDGFGASAPAGKIYKEFGITMEAVVAAAKEVS
;
A
#
# COMPACT_ATOMS: atom_id res chain seq x y z
N MET A 1 11.43 8.62 5.03
CA MET A 1 10.80 8.20 3.76
C MET A 1 10.09 9.42 3.21
N TYR A 2 10.27 9.75 1.93
CA TYR A 2 9.57 10.87 1.32
C TYR A 2 8.28 10.37 0.69
N SER A 3 7.17 11.11 0.84
CA SER A 3 6.00 10.85 0.02
C SER A 3 6.37 11.06 -1.46
N CYS A 4 6.22 10.03 -2.28
CA CYS A 4 6.50 10.12 -3.72
C CYS A 4 5.26 10.67 -4.42
N ILE A 5 5.40 11.86 -5.01
CA ILE A 5 4.37 12.56 -5.79
C ILE A 5 4.75 12.59 -7.27
N GLY A 6 3.81 12.96 -8.14
CA GLY A 6 3.98 13.01 -9.59
C GLY A 6 2.69 12.60 -10.29
N PRO A 7 2.19 11.37 -10.06
CA PRO A 7 0.81 11.02 -10.40
C PRO A 7 -0.15 11.91 -9.59
N LEU A 8 -0.99 12.65 -10.29
CA LEU A 8 -1.87 13.68 -9.71
C LEU A 8 -2.87 13.06 -8.73
N GLY A 9 -3.29 13.83 -7.73
CA GLY A 9 -4.20 13.38 -6.66
C GLY A 9 -3.54 12.57 -5.52
N GLN A 10 -2.45 11.84 -5.78
CA GLN A 10 -1.79 11.00 -4.76
C GLN A 10 -1.33 11.81 -3.54
N GLY A 11 -0.70 12.97 -3.76
CA GLY A 11 -0.17 13.81 -2.69
C GLY A 11 -1.26 14.30 -1.71
N VAL A 12 -2.47 14.56 -2.21
CA VAL A 12 -3.63 14.96 -1.38
C VAL A 12 -4.04 13.80 -0.48
N ALA A 13 -4.16 12.60 -1.04
CA ALA A 13 -4.52 11.42 -0.28
C ALA A 13 -3.42 10.99 0.72
N ASN A 14 -2.13 11.17 0.37
CA ASN A 14 -1.04 10.97 1.33
C ASN A 14 -1.12 11.98 2.49
N ALA A 15 -1.44 13.25 2.21
CA ALA A 15 -1.63 14.27 3.24
C ALA A 15 -2.77 13.92 4.22
N VAL A 16 -3.86 13.33 3.72
CA VAL A 16 -4.91 12.78 4.58
C VAL A 16 -4.37 11.68 5.50
N GLY A 17 -3.51 10.79 5.00
CA GLY A 17 -2.85 9.77 5.81
C GLY A 17 -1.87 10.32 6.85
N LEU A 18 -1.09 11.35 6.51
CA LEU A 18 -0.20 12.05 7.43
C LEU A 18 -1.01 12.72 8.57
N ALA A 19 -2.11 13.41 8.25
CA ALA A 19 -2.97 14.05 9.23
C ALA A 19 -3.75 13.03 10.10
N LEU A 20 -4.14 11.88 9.54
CA LEU A 20 -4.70 10.76 10.31
C LEU A 20 -3.67 10.25 11.32
N ALA A 21 -2.42 10.04 10.89
CA ALA A 21 -1.35 9.54 11.75
C ALA A 21 -1.07 10.51 12.92
N GLU A 22 -1.00 11.81 12.64
CA GLU A 22 -0.85 12.85 13.68
C GLU A 22 -2.00 12.78 14.69
N LYS A 23 -3.25 12.78 14.20
CA LYS A 23 -4.44 12.77 15.06
C LYS A 23 -4.52 11.50 15.91
N HIS A 24 -4.16 10.35 15.33
CA HIS A 24 -4.10 9.07 16.03
C HIS A 24 -3.06 9.08 17.16
N LEU A 25 -1.83 9.51 16.85
CA LEU A 25 -0.73 9.54 17.81
C LEU A 25 -0.99 10.57 18.91
N ALA A 26 -1.51 11.76 18.56
CA ALA A 26 -1.90 12.78 19.50
C ALA A 26 -2.92 12.25 20.51
N ALA A 27 -4.01 11.64 20.03
CA ALA A 27 -5.06 11.09 20.91
C ALA A 27 -4.55 9.97 21.83
N ARG A 28 -3.61 9.16 21.32
CA ARG A 28 -3.14 7.96 22.03
C ARG A 28 -2.03 8.24 23.04
N TYR A 29 -1.23 9.28 22.81
CA TYR A 29 -0.04 9.57 23.62
C TYR A 29 -0.06 10.92 24.34
N ASN A 30 -0.75 11.95 23.84
CA ASN A 30 -0.84 13.21 24.58
C ASN A 30 -1.55 13.01 25.92
N LYS A 31 -1.16 13.80 26.91
CA LYS A 31 -1.77 13.86 28.23
C LYS A 31 -2.26 15.28 28.50
N PRO A 32 -3.27 15.46 29.38
CA PRO A 32 -3.79 16.80 29.68
C PRO A 32 -2.73 17.81 30.13
N ASP A 33 -1.63 17.34 30.72
CA ASP A 33 -0.52 18.15 31.19
C ASP A 33 0.73 18.11 30.28
N CYS A 34 0.70 17.36 29.17
CA CYS A 34 1.84 17.22 28.27
C CYS A 34 1.43 16.81 26.84
N GLU A 35 1.53 17.74 25.89
CA GLU A 35 1.24 17.53 24.47
C GLU A 35 2.54 17.31 23.68
N VAL A 36 2.84 16.06 23.35
CA VAL A 36 4.09 15.63 22.68
C VAL A 36 3.93 15.42 21.17
N VAL A 37 2.71 15.21 20.68
CA VAL A 37 2.41 15.12 19.25
C VAL A 37 1.46 16.27 18.91
N ASP A 38 1.98 17.28 18.23
CA ASP A 38 1.21 18.44 17.79
C ASP A 38 1.88 19.05 16.54
N HIS A 39 1.37 18.71 15.35
CA HIS A 39 1.85 19.33 14.12
C HIS A 39 0.76 19.39 13.04
N TYR A 40 0.94 20.30 12.09
CA TYR A 40 0.05 20.46 10.96
C TYR A 40 0.53 19.66 9.75
N THR A 41 -0.41 19.27 8.89
CA THR A 41 -0.13 18.76 7.55
C THR A 41 -0.57 19.79 6.51
N TYR A 42 0.40 20.29 5.74
CA TYR A 42 0.15 21.21 4.63
C TYR A 42 0.33 20.50 3.29
N VAL A 43 -0.55 20.80 2.33
CA VAL A 43 -0.47 20.26 0.96
C VAL A 43 -0.79 21.35 -0.05
N ILE A 44 -0.03 21.44 -1.14
CA ILE A 44 -0.37 22.26 -2.31
C ILE A 44 -0.86 21.32 -3.41
N LEU A 45 -1.96 21.69 -4.07
CA LEU A 45 -2.55 20.96 -5.18
C LEU A 45 -3.04 21.94 -6.26
N GLY A 46 -3.06 21.51 -7.52
CA GLY A 46 -3.62 22.29 -8.63
C GLY A 46 -4.84 21.62 -9.23
N ASP A 47 -5.35 22.17 -10.35
CA ASP A 47 -6.55 21.69 -11.04
C ASP A 47 -6.49 20.19 -11.37
N GLY A 48 -5.35 19.71 -11.85
CA GLY A 48 -5.18 18.30 -12.20
C GLY A 48 -5.41 17.35 -11.01
N CYS A 49 -5.02 17.74 -9.79
CA CYS A 49 -5.34 16.97 -8.60
C CYS A 49 -6.83 17.05 -8.25
N GLN A 50 -7.49 18.19 -8.53
CA GLN A 50 -8.90 18.39 -8.21
C GLN A 50 -9.84 17.59 -9.12
N MET A 51 -9.40 17.28 -10.35
CA MET A 51 -10.12 16.43 -11.31
C MET A 51 -10.01 14.93 -10.99
N GLU A 52 -8.95 14.51 -10.30
CA GLU A 52 -8.68 13.10 -10.02
C GLU A 52 -9.63 12.55 -8.94
N GLY A 53 -10.31 11.44 -9.26
CA GLY A 53 -11.30 10.82 -8.37
C GLY A 53 -10.75 10.45 -6.99
N ILE A 54 -9.48 10.03 -6.92
CA ILE A 54 -8.78 9.71 -5.66
C ILE A 54 -8.74 10.90 -4.68
N ALA A 55 -8.63 12.13 -5.18
CA ALA A 55 -8.59 13.31 -4.33
C ALA A 55 -9.96 13.56 -3.69
N ASN A 56 -11.05 13.30 -4.42
CA ASN A 56 -12.41 13.37 -3.89
C ASN A 56 -12.68 12.26 -2.85
N GLU A 57 -12.23 11.03 -3.12
CA GLU A 57 -12.30 9.91 -2.17
C GLU A 57 -11.62 10.27 -0.83
N ALA A 58 -10.36 10.71 -0.89
CA ALA A 58 -9.59 11.04 0.29
C ALA A 58 -10.12 12.28 1.01
N SER A 59 -10.55 13.30 0.26
CA SER A 59 -11.12 14.53 0.85
C SER A 59 -12.46 14.26 1.54
N SER A 60 -13.28 13.34 1.00
CA SER A 60 -14.49 12.86 1.66
C SER A 60 -14.17 12.24 3.03
N LEU A 61 -13.14 11.39 3.11
CA LEU A 61 -12.71 10.78 4.38
C LEU A 61 -12.11 11.80 5.35
N ALA A 62 -11.30 12.74 4.87
CA ALA A 62 -10.69 13.77 5.72
C ALA A 62 -11.74 14.63 6.45
N ALA A 63 -12.81 15.00 5.75
CA ALA A 63 -13.92 15.74 6.34
C ALA A 63 -14.73 14.86 7.31
N HIS A 64 -15.02 13.61 6.92
CA HIS A 64 -15.71 12.66 7.78
C HIS A 64 -14.98 12.44 9.12
N TRP A 65 -13.65 12.37 9.10
CA TRP A 65 -12.81 12.22 10.29
C TRP A 65 -12.51 13.55 11.03
N GLY A 66 -12.94 14.69 10.48
CA GLY A 66 -12.70 16.02 11.04
C GLY A 66 -11.21 16.31 11.27
N LEU A 67 -10.38 16.14 10.23
CA LEU A 67 -8.94 16.35 10.31
C LEU A 67 -8.56 17.84 10.30
N GLY A 68 -8.82 18.56 11.41
CA GLY A 68 -8.62 20.01 11.49
C GLY A 68 -7.18 20.53 11.41
N LYS A 69 -6.19 19.63 11.48
CA LYS A 69 -4.78 19.99 11.24
C LYS A 69 -4.33 19.74 9.79
N LEU A 70 -5.24 19.36 8.90
CA LEU A 70 -5.00 19.27 7.46
C LEU A 70 -5.41 20.59 6.79
N ILE A 71 -4.46 21.27 6.16
CA ILE A 71 -4.67 22.52 5.44
C ILE A 71 -4.14 22.36 4.01
N ALA A 72 -5.05 22.42 3.05
CA ALA A 72 -4.76 22.29 1.63
C ALA A 72 -4.79 23.67 0.95
N PHE A 73 -3.79 23.97 0.13
CA PHE A 73 -3.73 25.16 -0.72
C PHE A 73 -3.97 24.75 -2.16
N TYR A 74 -5.12 25.11 -2.70
CA TYR A 74 -5.43 24.89 -4.11
C TYR A 74 -4.95 26.08 -4.94
N ASP A 75 -3.95 25.85 -5.78
CA ASP A 75 -3.49 26.80 -6.80
C ASP A 75 -4.53 26.88 -7.92
N ASP A 76 -5.45 27.84 -7.77
CA ASP A 76 -6.58 28.10 -8.66
C ASP A 76 -6.14 29.04 -9.78
N ASN A 77 -5.39 28.51 -10.75
CA ASN A 77 -4.75 29.31 -11.80
C ASN A 77 -5.48 29.23 -13.16
N HIS A 78 -6.53 28.42 -13.26
CA HIS A 78 -7.36 28.20 -14.45
C HIS A 78 -6.63 27.64 -15.68
N ILE A 79 -5.46 27.02 -15.52
CA ILE A 79 -4.66 26.44 -16.61
C ILE A 79 -4.29 24.99 -16.31
N SER A 80 -4.61 24.10 -17.26
CA SER A 80 -4.07 22.74 -17.33
C SER A 80 -3.14 22.60 -18.56
N ILE A 81 -2.67 21.38 -18.84
CA ILE A 81 -1.83 21.10 -20.01
C ILE A 81 -2.56 21.47 -21.32
N ASP A 82 -3.86 21.20 -21.40
CA ASP A 82 -4.66 21.40 -22.62
C ASP A 82 -5.09 22.86 -22.83
N GLY A 83 -4.76 23.77 -21.90
CA GLY A 83 -5.13 25.17 -21.98
C GLY A 83 -5.93 25.64 -20.78
N ASN A 84 -6.90 26.52 -21.03
CA ASN A 84 -7.81 27.01 -20.00
C ASN A 84 -8.66 25.85 -19.47
N THR A 85 -8.86 25.78 -18.15
CA THR A 85 -9.61 24.70 -17.50
C THR A 85 -11.07 24.64 -17.93
N GLU A 86 -11.67 25.72 -18.43
CA GLU A 86 -13.06 25.75 -18.92
C GLU A 86 -13.38 24.70 -19.99
N ILE A 87 -12.36 24.19 -20.70
CA ILE A 87 -12.51 23.14 -21.71
C ILE A 87 -13.01 21.81 -21.15
N ALA A 88 -12.68 21.49 -19.89
CA ALA A 88 -12.97 20.18 -19.29
C ALA A 88 -13.23 20.21 -17.77
N PHE A 89 -13.12 21.36 -17.12
CA PHE A 89 -13.25 21.52 -15.67
C PHE A 89 -13.91 22.86 -15.32
N SER A 90 -15.22 22.82 -15.07
CA SER A 90 -16.08 23.98 -14.82
C SER A 90 -17.00 23.80 -13.60
N GLU A 91 -16.75 22.80 -12.78
CA GLU A 91 -17.46 22.62 -11.51
C GLU A 91 -17.05 23.66 -10.46
N SER A 92 -17.90 23.85 -9.45
CA SER A 92 -17.58 24.66 -8.28
C SER A 92 -16.83 23.80 -7.26
N VAL A 93 -15.51 23.89 -7.26
CA VAL A 93 -14.62 23.17 -6.34
C VAL A 93 -14.91 23.55 -4.89
N ASP A 94 -15.13 24.83 -4.63
CA ASP A 94 -15.55 25.34 -3.33
C ASP A 94 -16.86 24.69 -2.85
N ALA A 95 -17.92 24.69 -3.66
CA ALA A 95 -19.17 24.03 -3.28
C ALA A 95 -19.02 22.52 -3.09
N ARG A 96 -18.18 21.85 -3.89
CA ARG A 96 -17.87 20.42 -3.69
C ARG A 96 -17.20 20.19 -2.34
N PHE A 97 -16.18 20.97 -1.98
CA PHE A 97 -15.47 20.81 -0.71
C PHE A 97 -16.35 21.16 0.50
N GLU A 98 -17.20 22.19 0.39
CA GLU A 98 -18.23 22.47 1.39
C GLU A 98 -19.20 21.28 1.54
N GLY A 99 -19.64 20.69 0.42
CA GLY A 99 -20.49 19.49 0.40
C GLY A 99 -19.82 18.24 0.99
N LEU A 100 -18.50 18.12 0.88
CA LEU A 100 -17.73 17.08 1.58
C LEU A 100 -17.63 17.33 3.09
N GLY A 101 -17.75 18.59 3.54
CA GLY A 101 -17.65 19.00 4.95
C GLY A 101 -16.37 19.75 5.33
N TRP A 102 -15.63 20.27 4.34
CA TRP A 102 -14.43 21.09 4.58
C TRP A 102 -14.78 22.53 4.97
N HIS A 103 -13.84 23.20 5.64
CA HIS A 103 -13.83 24.66 5.70
C HIS A 103 -13.19 25.21 4.44
N VAL A 104 -13.76 26.24 3.81
CA VAL A 104 -13.26 26.80 2.55
C VAL A 104 -12.98 28.29 2.71
N ILE A 105 -11.78 28.71 2.32
CA ILE A 105 -11.34 30.10 2.31
C ILE A 105 -10.91 30.44 0.89
N TRP A 106 -11.24 31.63 0.39
CA TRP A 106 -10.81 32.07 -0.93
C TRP A 106 -9.93 33.32 -0.85
N VAL A 107 -8.65 33.14 -1.17
CA VAL A 107 -7.69 34.23 -1.41
C VAL A 107 -7.72 34.56 -2.90
N LYS A 108 -8.30 35.71 -3.25
CA LYS A 108 -8.52 36.11 -4.65
C LYS A 108 -7.25 36.61 -5.35
N ASN A 109 -6.24 37.04 -4.58
CA ASN A 109 -4.98 37.54 -5.11
C ASN A 109 -3.79 36.81 -4.47
N GLY A 110 -3.48 35.61 -4.96
CA GLY A 110 -2.32 34.84 -4.53
C GLY A 110 -0.97 35.39 -5.01
N ASN A 111 -0.96 36.23 -6.06
CA ASN A 111 0.29 36.74 -6.63
C ASN A 111 0.97 37.77 -5.72
N THR A 112 0.19 38.63 -5.04
CA THR A 112 0.71 39.73 -4.20
C THR A 112 -0.04 39.95 -2.88
N GLY A 113 -1.14 39.22 -2.63
CA GLY A 113 -1.95 39.32 -1.41
C GLY A 113 -1.32 38.59 -0.22
N TYR A 114 -0.09 38.93 0.16
CA TYR A 114 0.65 38.22 1.21
C TYR A 114 -0.07 38.23 2.57
N GLU A 115 -0.74 39.33 2.92
CA GLU A 115 -1.53 39.44 4.16
C GLU A 115 -2.81 38.62 4.10
N GLU A 116 -3.45 38.50 2.93
CA GLU A 116 -4.63 37.64 2.74
C GLU A 116 -4.27 36.17 2.94
N ILE A 117 -3.10 35.74 2.41
CA ILE A 117 -2.59 34.37 2.62
C ILE A 117 -2.31 34.13 4.11
N ARG A 118 -1.66 35.08 4.80
CA ARG A 118 -1.38 34.98 6.24
C ARG A 118 -2.68 34.87 7.04
N ALA A 119 -3.66 35.74 6.78
CA ALA A 119 -4.96 35.71 7.43
C ALA A 119 -5.70 34.39 7.19
N ALA A 120 -5.68 33.88 5.96
CA ALA A 120 -6.31 32.60 5.63
C ALA A 120 -5.66 31.41 6.37
N ILE A 121 -4.34 31.41 6.53
CA ILE A 121 -3.64 30.37 7.31
C ILE A 121 -4.01 30.43 8.78
N GLU A 122 -4.06 31.62 9.37
CA GLU A 122 -4.45 31.78 10.78
C GLU A 122 -5.91 31.39 11.01
N GLU A 123 -6.82 31.76 10.11
CA GLU A 123 -8.21 31.29 10.14
C GLU A 123 -8.31 29.76 10.01
N ALA A 124 -7.59 29.16 9.04
CA ALA A 124 -7.55 27.72 8.85
C ALA A 124 -7.05 26.99 10.10
N LYS A 125 -6.02 27.52 10.78
CA LYS A 125 -5.53 26.97 12.04
C LYS A 125 -6.53 27.13 13.19
N ALA A 126 -7.40 28.14 13.17
CA ALA A 126 -8.42 28.36 14.19
C ALA A 126 -9.59 27.37 14.07
N VAL A 127 -9.88 26.86 12.87
CA VAL A 127 -10.88 25.81 12.63
C VAL A 127 -10.30 24.44 13.00
N LYS A 128 -10.63 23.96 14.20
CA LYS A 128 -10.02 22.72 14.75
C LYS A 128 -10.71 21.42 14.36
N ASP A 129 -11.94 21.49 13.85
CA ASP A 129 -12.81 20.32 13.74
C ASP A 129 -13.15 19.91 12.30
N LYS A 130 -12.62 20.64 11.30
CA LYS A 130 -12.75 20.40 9.86
C LYS A 130 -11.40 20.63 9.16
N PRO A 131 -11.03 19.79 8.17
CA PRO A 131 -9.93 20.14 7.29
C PRO A 131 -10.26 21.42 6.50
N THR A 132 -9.24 22.20 6.13
CA THR A 132 -9.43 23.48 5.43
C THR A 132 -8.85 23.46 4.02
N LEU A 133 -9.63 23.91 3.03
CA LEU A 133 -9.18 24.22 1.69
C LEU A 133 -9.06 25.74 1.54
N ILE A 134 -7.84 26.21 1.31
CA ILE A 134 -7.57 27.59 0.92
C ILE A 134 -7.44 27.61 -0.61
N LYS A 135 -8.49 28.07 -1.29
CA LYS A 135 -8.46 28.36 -2.73
C LYS A 135 -7.65 29.64 -2.93
N VAL A 136 -6.51 29.55 -3.62
CA VAL A 136 -5.61 30.69 -3.86
C VAL A 136 -5.57 30.94 -5.35
N THR A 137 -6.25 32.01 -5.80
CA THR A 137 -6.24 32.36 -7.22
C THR A 137 -4.90 33.00 -7.58
N THR A 138 -4.16 32.37 -8.49
CA THR A 138 -2.87 32.85 -8.98
C THR A 138 -2.89 33.03 -10.50
N THR A 139 -1.81 33.55 -11.06
CA THR A 139 -1.57 33.51 -12.50
C THR A 139 -0.38 32.61 -12.78
N ILE A 140 -0.58 31.50 -13.48
CA ILE A 140 0.53 30.60 -13.82
C ILE A 140 1.62 31.37 -14.59
N GLY A 141 2.87 31.16 -14.22
CA GLY A 141 4.01 31.87 -14.82
C GLY A 141 4.08 33.37 -14.48
N TYR A 142 3.45 33.81 -13.38
CA TYR A 142 3.45 35.22 -12.94
C TYR A 142 4.84 35.87 -13.05
N GLY A 143 4.88 37.06 -13.66
CA GLY A 143 6.10 37.80 -13.98
C GLY A 143 6.56 37.64 -15.43
N SER A 144 6.22 36.55 -16.11
CA SER A 144 6.56 36.33 -17.52
C SER A 144 5.69 37.21 -18.43
N PRO A 145 6.25 38.20 -19.14
CA PRO A 145 5.45 39.17 -19.89
C PRO A 145 4.74 38.57 -21.10
N ASN A 146 5.24 37.47 -21.68
CA ASN A 146 4.69 36.88 -22.89
C ASN A 146 4.12 35.47 -22.71
N LYS A 147 4.44 34.80 -21.59
CA LYS A 147 3.98 33.42 -21.31
C LYS A 147 3.11 33.26 -20.06
N ALA A 148 2.92 34.30 -19.23
CA ALA A 148 2.00 34.20 -18.10
C ALA A 148 0.56 33.91 -18.58
N ASN A 149 -0.22 33.21 -17.75
CA ASN A 149 -1.61 32.85 -18.04
C ASN A 149 -1.79 31.99 -19.32
N SER A 150 -0.82 31.12 -19.60
CA SER A 150 -0.79 30.27 -20.79
C SER A 150 -0.28 28.88 -20.46
N TYR A 151 -0.83 27.84 -21.10
CA TYR A 151 -0.35 26.46 -20.98
C TYR A 151 1.13 26.31 -21.37
N SER A 152 1.66 27.20 -22.21
CA SER A 152 3.05 27.13 -22.68
C SER A 152 4.09 27.27 -21.55
N VAL A 153 3.70 27.84 -20.42
CA VAL A 153 4.57 28.02 -19.24
C VAL A 153 4.55 26.84 -18.27
N HIS A 154 3.64 25.88 -18.46
CA HIS A 154 3.42 24.78 -17.52
C HIS A 154 4.56 23.74 -17.54
N GLY A 155 4.81 23.15 -18.71
CA GLY A 155 5.65 21.95 -18.84
C GLY A 155 6.99 22.16 -19.53
N SER A 156 7.40 23.40 -19.80
CA SER A 156 8.62 23.68 -20.57
C SER A 156 9.41 24.86 -20.02
N ALA A 157 10.73 24.86 -20.24
CA ALA A 157 11.57 26.00 -19.90
C ALA A 157 11.09 27.26 -20.64
N LEU A 158 11.15 28.42 -19.98
CA LEU A 158 10.77 29.71 -20.58
C LEU A 158 11.56 29.98 -21.89
N GLY A 159 12.83 29.62 -21.92
CA GLY A 159 13.77 29.90 -23.01
C GLY A 159 14.47 31.24 -22.84
N ALA A 160 15.69 31.37 -23.38
CA ALA A 160 16.60 32.48 -23.07
C ALA A 160 15.99 33.88 -23.23
N LYS A 161 15.28 34.14 -24.34
CA LYS A 161 14.64 35.44 -24.60
C LYS A 161 13.55 35.76 -23.58
N GLU A 162 12.71 34.78 -23.26
CA GLU A 162 11.64 34.98 -22.28
C GLU A 162 12.21 35.13 -20.87
N VAL A 163 13.26 34.39 -20.52
CA VAL A 163 13.95 34.55 -19.23
C VAL A 163 14.49 35.97 -19.05
N GLU A 164 15.12 36.55 -20.09
CA GLU A 164 15.59 37.94 -20.06
C GLU A 164 14.42 38.93 -19.89
N ALA A 165 13.33 38.72 -20.62
CA ALA A 165 12.13 39.55 -20.52
C ALA A 165 11.47 39.46 -19.13
N THR A 166 11.37 38.26 -18.55
CA THR A 166 10.86 38.02 -17.19
C THR A 166 11.74 38.68 -16.13
N ARG A 167 13.07 38.58 -16.24
CA ARG A 167 13.99 39.29 -15.34
C ARG A 167 13.76 40.80 -15.39
N LYS A 168 13.62 41.37 -16.59
CA LYS A 168 13.33 42.81 -16.76
C LYS A 168 11.97 43.19 -16.17
N SER A 169 10.93 42.40 -16.43
CA SER A 169 9.56 42.58 -15.92
C SER A 169 9.52 42.62 -14.38
N LEU A 170 10.23 41.69 -13.73
CA LEU A 170 10.32 41.58 -12.27
C LEU A 170 11.40 42.49 -11.65
N SER A 171 12.07 43.33 -12.44
CA SER A 171 13.20 44.15 -11.99
C SER A 171 14.28 43.34 -11.27
N TRP A 172 14.62 42.17 -11.81
CA TRP A 172 15.61 41.23 -11.25
C TRP A 172 16.96 41.37 -11.96
N PRO A 173 17.92 42.14 -11.42
CA PRO A 173 19.21 42.41 -12.08
C PRO A 173 20.22 41.28 -11.94
N HIS A 174 19.90 40.22 -11.20
CA HIS A 174 20.86 39.21 -10.82
C HIS A 174 21.00 38.06 -11.82
N GLU A 175 22.22 37.54 -11.91
CA GLU A 175 22.63 36.41 -12.77
C GLU A 175 21.92 35.08 -12.43
N PRO A 176 22.00 34.05 -13.30
CA PRO A 176 21.47 32.72 -13.02
C PRO A 176 21.95 32.14 -11.68
N PHE A 177 21.02 31.51 -10.94
CA PHE A 177 21.25 30.90 -9.62
C PHE A 177 21.74 31.86 -8.52
N HIS A 178 21.68 33.17 -8.73
CA HIS A 178 22.03 34.15 -7.71
C HIS A 178 20.91 34.30 -6.67
N VAL A 179 21.26 34.22 -5.39
CA VAL A 179 20.38 34.52 -4.26
C VAL A 179 20.97 35.72 -3.51
N PRO A 180 20.28 36.89 -3.47
CA PRO A 180 20.75 38.07 -2.76
C PRO A 180 21.07 37.78 -1.28
N GLU A 181 22.11 38.43 -0.74
CA GLU A 181 22.58 38.15 0.62
C GLU A 181 21.57 38.50 1.72
N ASP A 182 20.76 39.53 1.51
CA ASP A 182 19.65 39.89 2.41
C ASP A 182 18.54 38.83 2.42
N VAL A 183 18.19 38.27 1.25
CA VAL A 183 17.27 37.13 1.14
C VAL A 183 17.86 35.90 1.83
N LYS A 184 19.13 35.56 1.56
CA LYS A 184 19.82 34.44 2.21
C LYS A 184 19.84 34.60 3.73
N LYS A 185 20.19 35.79 4.22
CA LYS A 185 20.19 36.13 5.65
C LYS A 185 18.80 36.03 6.27
N HIS A 186 17.76 36.47 5.56
CA HIS A 186 16.38 36.34 6.00
C HIS A 186 16.00 34.87 6.23
N TRP A 187 16.32 33.98 5.28
CA TRP A 187 15.97 32.56 5.37
C TRP A 187 16.91 31.73 6.26
N SER A 188 18.18 32.12 6.40
CA SER A 188 19.14 31.38 7.25
C SER A 188 18.77 31.37 8.73
N ARG A 189 17.89 32.28 9.19
CA ARG A 189 17.37 32.27 10.57
C ARG A 189 16.67 30.96 10.93
N HIS A 190 16.12 30.24 9.95
CA HIS A 190 15.44 28.97 10.19
C HIS A 190 16.37 27.87 10.71
N VAL A 191 17.69 27.99 10.48
CA VAL A 191 18.67 27.02 11.03
C VAL A 191 18.70 27.07 12.56
N PRO A 192 19.00 28.22 13.21
CA PRO A 192 18.93 28.30 14.67
C PRO A 192 17.50 28.20 15.22
N ASP A 193 16.50 28.78 14.54
CA ASP A 193 15.10 28.72 15.02
C ASP A 193 14.58 27.27 15.04
N GLY A 194 14.87 26.49 13.99
CA GLY A 194 14.49 25.07 13.90
C GLY A 194 15.17 24.23 14.98
N ALA A 195 16.47 24.45 15.21
CA ALA A 195 17.20 23.78 16.29
C ALA A 195 16.62 24.11 17.67
N ALA A 196 16.18 25.35 17.89
CA ALA A 196 15.55 25.76 19.14
C ALA A 196 14.16 25.09 19.34
N LEU A 197 13.34 25.03 18.29
CA LEU A 197 12.04 24.33 18.32
C LEU A 197 12.21 22.83 18.61
N GLU A 198 13.19 22.17 18.00
CA GLU A 198 13.48 20.76 18.26
C GLU A 198 14.01 20.56 19.70
N ALA A 199 14.86 21.46 20.19
CA ALA A 199 15.35 21.40 21.57
C ALA A 199 14.23 21.57 22.59
N GLU A 200 13.27 22.47 22.34
CA GLU A 200 12.08 22.65 23.17
C GLU A 200 11.22 21.36 23.18
N TRP A 201 10.98 20.76 22.01
CA TRP A 201 10.25 19.51 21.91
C TRP A 201 10.96 18.37 22.65
N ASN A 202 12.28 18.24 22.50
CA ASN A 202 13.08 17.24 23.19
C ASN A 202 13.02 17.40 24.72
N ALA A 203 13.05 18.64 25.22
CA ALA A 203 12.87 18.91 26.65
C ALA A 203 11.47 18.48 27.13
N LYS A 204 10.42 18.84 26.38
CA LYS A 204 9.04 18.40 26.66
C LYS A 204 8.91 16.89 26.65
N PHE A 205 9.53 16.21 25.69
CA PHE A 205 9.52 14.75 25.59
C PHE A 205 10.29 14.08 26.74
N ALA A 206 11.40 14.67 27.21
CA ALA A 206 12.12 14.18 28.38
C ALA A 206 11.30 14.30 29.67
N GLU A 207 10.47 15.35 29.82
CA GLU A 207 9.50 15.47 30.91
C GLU A 207 8.38 14.44 30.79
N TYR A 208 7.85 14.24 29.58
CA TYR A 208 6.85 13.22 29.28
C TYR A 208 7.35 11.83 29.66
N GLU A 209 8.59 11.47 29.31
CA GLU A 209 9.18 10.17 29.61
C GLU A 209 9.33 9.92 31.12
N LYS A 210 9.66 10.94 31.91
CA LYS A 210 9.74 10.82 33.36
C LYS A 210 8.36 10.56 34.00
N LYS A 211 7.31 11.19 33.46
CA LYS A 211 5.94 11.07 33.99
C LYS A 211 5.19 9.83 33.48
N TYR A 212 5.44 9.45 32.22
CA TYR A 212 4.70 8.42 31.49
C TYR A 212 5.64 7.40 30.81
N PRO A 213 6.51 6.71 31.57
CA PRO A 213 7.60 5.90 31.01
C PRO A 213 7.14 4.80 30.05
N GLU A 214 6.04 4.11 30.36
CA GLU A 214 5.49 3.06 29.49
C GLU A 214 4.99 3.61 28.15
N LYS A 215 4.25 4.73 28.18
CA LYS A 215 3.74 5.37 26.97
C LYS A 215 4.86 6.01 26.15
N ALA A 216 5.87 6.55 26.81
CA ALA A 216 7.06 7.06 26.15
C ALA A 216 7.85 5.95 25.46
N ALA A 217 8.03 4.79 26.11
CA ALA A 217 8.68 3.63 25.49
C ALA A 217 7.91 3.12 24.26
N GLU A 218 6.58 3.02 24.35
CA GLU A 218 5.72 2.62 23.23
C GLU A 218 5.81 3.63 22.07
N LEU A 219 5.72 4.93 22.35
CA LEU A 219 5.84 5.99 21.35
C LEU A 219 7.24 6.05 20.73
N LYS A 220 8.32 5.86 21.52
CA LYS A 220 9.70 5.76 21.01
C LYS A 220 9.85 4.59 20.04
N SER A 221 9.26 3.44 20.33
CA SER A 221 9.26 2.29 19.40
C SER A 221 8.54 2.65 18.08
N ILE A 222 7.47 3.45 18.12
CA ILE A 222 6.79 3.92 16.90
C ILE A 222 7.62 4.97 16.14
N ILE A 223 8.30 5.89 16.84
CA ILE A 223 9.14 6.93 16.25
C ILE A 223 10.39 6.34 15.57
N THR A 224 11.07 5.42 16.25
CA THR A 224 12.27 4.74 15.73
C THR A 224 11.91 3.62 14.73
N GLY A 225 10.71 3.06 14.89
CA GLY A 225 10.23 1.85 14.24
C GLY A 225 11.03 0.60 14.58
N GLU A 226 11.69 0.59 15.73
CA GLU A 226 12.18 -0.65 16.35
C GLU A 226 10.98 -1.52 16.72
N LEU A 227 10.95 -2.74 16.18
CA LEU A 227 9.90 -3.71 16.49
C LEU A 227 10.10 -4.27 17.90
N PRO A 228 9.04 -4.44 18.71
CA PRO A 228 9.15 -5.04 20.04
C PRO A 228 9.80 -6.43 19.99
N ALA A 229 10.74 -6.70 20.90
CA ALA A 229 11.48 -7.96 20.90
C ALA A 229 10.54 -9.19 21.01
N GLY A 230 10.73 -10.17 20.13
CA GLY A 230 9.95 -11.41 20.13
C GLY A 230 8.51 -11.28 19.62
N TRP A 231 8.17 -10.18 18.93
CA TRP A 231 6.84 -9.97 18.33
C TRP A 231 6.41 -11.14 17.43
N GLU A 232 7.35 -11.78 16.75
CA GLU A 232 7.11 -12.89 15.83
C GLU A 232 6.55 -14.13 16.52
N LYS A 233 6.81 -14.29 17.84
CA LYS A 233 6.26 -15.39 18.66
C LYS A 233 4.75 -15.29 18.87
N ALA A 234 4.15 -14.14 18.56
CA ALA A 234 2.70 -13.99 18.61
C ALA A 234 2.01 -14.69 17.44
N LEU A 235 2.72 -14.95 16.33
CA LEU A 235 2.12 -15.56 15.15
C LEU A 235 1.66 -17.01 15.45
N PRO A 236 0.44 -17.39 15.05
CA PRO A 236 -0.07 -18.74 15.24
C PRO A 236 0.67 -19.76 14.37
N THR A 237 0.76 -20.99 14.88
CA THR A 237 1.31 -22.16 14.17
C THR A 237 0.27 -23.26 14.07
N TYR A 238 0.31 -24.04 13.01
CA TYR A 238 -0.69 -25.05 12.69
C TYR A 238 -0.04 -26.40 12.36
N THR A 239 -0.74 -27.49 12.62
CA THR A 239 -0.34 -28.84 12.22
C THR A 239 -1.33 -29.40 11.20
N PRO A 240 -1.00 -30.45 10.44
CA PRO A 240 -1.91 -31.06 9.47
C PRO A 240 -3.25 -31.54 10.05
N GLU A 241 -3.31 -31.82 11.35
CA GLU A 241 -4.53 -32.25 12.05
C GLU A 241 -5.46 -31.09 12.45
N ALA A 242 -4.96 -29.85 12.40
CA ALA A 242 -5.77 -28.68 12.68
C ALA A 242 -6.88 -28.51 11.62
N PRO A 243 -8.06 -28.01 12.00
CA PRO A 243 -9.21 -27.95 11.10
C PRO A 243 -8.93 -27.05 9.89
N ALA A 244 -9.46 -27.45 8.74
CA ALA A 244 -9.41 -26.65 7.52
C ALA A 244 -10.10 -25.29 7.71
N ASP A 245 -9.44 -24.23 7.22
CA ASP A 245 -9.95 -22.87 7.27
C ASP A 245 -9.49 -22.07 6.05
N ALA A 246 -10.17 -20.97 5.73
CA ALA A 246 -9.79 -20.11 4.63
C ALA A 246 -8.60 -19.21 5.02
N THR A 247 -7.69 -18.91 4.09
CA THR A 247 -6.52 -18.08 4.43
C THR A 247 -6.91 -16.65 4.80
N ARG A 248 -8.10 -16.15 4.40
CA ARG A 248 -8.67 -14.90 4.94
C ARG A 248 -9.00 -14.97 6.43
N ASN A 249 -9.49 -16.11 6.93
CA ASN A 249 -9.78 -16.28 8.35
C ASN A 249 -8.47 -16.45 9.15
N LEU A 250 -7.52 -17.18 8.60
CA LEU A 250 -6.17 -17.32 9.16
C LEU A 250 -5.45 -15.96 9.19
N SER A 251 -5.66 -15.12 8.19
CA SER A 251 -5.21 -13.73 8.14
C SER A 251 -5.81 -12.89 9.28
N GLN A 252 -7.09 -13.04 9.58
CA GLN A 252 -7.70 -12.41 10.75
C GLN A 252 -7.02 -12.81 12.06
N GLN A 253 -6.67 -14.09 12.22
CA GLN A 253 -5.98 -14.60 13.40
C GLN A 253 -4.61 -13.95 13.55
N ASN A 254 -3.86 -13.84 12.45
CA ASN A 254 -2.56 -13.16 12.41
C ASN A 254 -2.66 -11.66 12.75
N LEU A 255 -3.59 -10.92 12.14
CA LEU A 255 -3.84 -9.51 12.45
C LEU A 255 -4.15 -9.30 13.93
N ASN A 256 -5.01 -10.13 14.51
CA ASN A 256 -5.41 -10.03 15.91
C ASN A 256 -4.31 -10.46 16.89
N ALA A 257 -3.43 -11.39 16.49
CA ALA A 257 -2.25 -11.74 17.27
C ALA A 257 -1.22 -10.60 17.27
N LEU A 258 -0.92 -10.07 16.08
CA LEU A 258 0.04 -8.98 15.90
C LEU A 258 -0.42 -7.68 16.56
N ALA A 259 -1.72 -7.38 16.56
CA ALA A 259 -2.25 -6.16 17.17
C ALA A 259 -1.95 -6.02 18.68
N LYS A 260 -1.74 -7.15 19.38
CA LYS A 260 -1.38 -7.19 20.80
C LYS A 260 0.06 -6.80 21.07
N VAL A 261 0.96 -7.05 20.11
CA VAL A 261 2.42 -6.91 20.29
C VAL A 261 3.03 -5.83 19.40
N LEU A 262 2.36 -5.40 18.34
CA LEU A 262 2.80 -4.32 17.46
C LEU A 262 1.95 -3.07 17.74
N PRO A 263 2.45 -2.10 18.53
CA PRO A 263 1.68 -0.92 18.89
C PRO A 263 1.34 -0.04 17.68
N GLY A 264 2.17 -0.05 16.64
CA GLY A 264 1.98 0.71 15.41
C GLY A 264 1.13 0.04 14.34
N LEU A 265 0.60 -1.18 14.54
CA LEU A 265 -0.29 -1.84 13.56
C LEU A 265 -1.67 -1.18 13.57
N LEU A 266 -2.10 -0.58 12.47
CA LEU A 266 -3.44 -0.04 12.31
C LEU A 266 -3.89 -0.18 10.87
N GLY A 267 -5.19 -0.13 10.61
CA GLY A 267 -5.68 -0.33 9.25
C GLY A 267 -7.10 -0.83 9.20
N GLY A 268 -7.51 -1.29 8.03
CA GLY A 268 -8.87 -1.82 7.87
C GLY A 268 -9.21 -2.10 6.43
N SER A 269 -10.48 -1.90 6.07
CA SER A 269 -11.01 -2.34 4.79
C SER A 269 -11.86 -1.28 4.09
N ALA A 270 -11.84 -1.33 2.76
CA ALA A 270 -12.78 -0.63 1.91
C ALA A 270 -14.16 -1.33 1.94
N ASP A 271 -14.96 -1.04 2.98
CA ASP A 271 -16.34 -1.54 3.21
C ASP A 271 -16.51 -3.07 3.32
N LEU A 272 -15.43 -3.84 3.27
CA LEU A 272 -15.46 -5.30 3.18
C LEU A 272 -14.94 -6.00 4.44
N ALA A 273 -14.98 -5.33 5.61
CA ALA A 273 -14.36 -5.84 6.85
C ALA A 273 -14.85 -7.26 7.25
N SER A 274 -16.13 -7.55 7.02
CA SER A 274 -16.75 -8.87 7.31
C SER A 274 -16.46 -9.94 6.25
N SER A 275 -16.07 -9.54 5.04
CA SER A 275 -15.70 -10.48 3.96
C SER A 275 -14.19 -10.72 3.91
N ASN A 276 -13.41 -9.68 4.19
CA ASN A 276 -11.95 -9.70 4.26
C ASN A 276 -11.42 -10.18 5.61
N MET A 277 -12.25 -10.16 6.65
CA MET A 277 -11.92 -10.60 8.01
C MET A 277 -10.83 -9.75 8.69
N THR A 278 -10.94 -8.42 8.58
CA THR A 278 -9.81 -7.52 8.87
C THR A 278 -9.95 -6.71 10.15
N LEU A 279 -11.01 -6.88 10.94
CA LEU A 279 -11.15 -6.17 12.21
C LEU A 279 -10.17 -6.68 13.28
N LEU A 280 -9.49 -5.73 13.93
CA LEU A 280 -8.75 -5.93 15.17
C LEU A 280 -9.75 -5.91 16.32
N LYS A 281 -10.09 -7.09 16.85
CA LYS A 281 -11.20 -7.31 17.80
C LYS A 281 -11.06 -6.55 19.12
N MET A 282 -9.83 -6.19 19.50
CA MET A 282 -9.54 -5.49 20.75
C MET A 282 -9.63 -3.95 20.64
N PHE A 283 -9.92 -3.42 19.45
CA PHE A 283 -10.02 -1.99 19.18
C PHE A 283 -11.38 -1.66 18.55
N GLY A 284 -11.84 -0.43 18.80
CA GLY A 284 -12.96 0.19 18.10
C GLY A 284 -12.55 0.76 16.73
N ASP A 285 -13.39 1.66 16.22
CA ASP A 285 -13.21 2.31 14.92
C ASP A 285 -12.61 3.72 15.09
N PHE A 286 -11.60 4.04 14.26
CA PHE A 286 -11.07 5.40 14.13
C PHE A 286 -12.16 6.32 13.59
N GLN A 287 -12.54 7.32 14.38
CA GLN A 287 -13.56 8.32 14.05
C GLN A 287 -13.15 9.69 14.59
N LYS A 288 -13.87 10.75 14.20
CA LYS A 288 -13.63 12.11 14.72
C LYS A 288 -13.58 12.16 16.26
N SER A 289 -14.43 11.36 16.92
CA SER A 289 -14.57 11.28 18.38
C SER A 289 -13.72 10.22 19.06
N THR A 290 -13.17 9.25 18.32
CA THR A 290 -12.35 8.14 18.85
C THR A 290 -11.06 7.94 18.00
N PRO A 291 -10.24 8.99 17.82
CA PRO A 291 -9.03 8.93 16.98
C PRO A 291 -7.93 7.98 17.50
N GLU A 292 -7.96 7.59 18.76
CA GLU A 292 -7.02 6.64 19.37
C GLU A 292 -7.20 5.20 18.88
N GLU A 293 -8.34 4.90 18.25
CA GLU A 293 -8.70 3.56 17.78
C GLU A 293 -7.93 3.14 16.51
N ARG A 294 -7.87 1.83 16.25
CA ARG A 294 -6.95 1.23 15.26
C ARG A 294 -7.63 0.58 14.05
N ASN A 295 -8.95 0.41 14.06
CA ASN A 295 -9.69 -0.02 12.86
C ASN A 295 -10.08 1.20 12.03
N VAL A 296 -9.56 1.30 10.81
CA VAL A 296 -9.89 2.38 9.88
C VAL A 296 -10.95 1.91 8.90
N ARG A 297 -12.07 2.65 8.81
CA ARG A 297 -13.17 2.37 7.89
C ARG A 297 -13.07 3.28 6.68
N PHE A 298 -12.67 2.74 5.53
CA PHE A 298 -12.42 3.54 4.33
C PHE A 298 -13.68 3.75 3.47
N GLY A 299 -14.71 2.91 3.63
CA GLY A 299 -15.81 2.82 2.67
C GLY A 299 -15.34 2.33 1.29
N VAL A 300 -16.17 2.41 0.27
CA VAL A 300 -15.82 1.96 -1.11
C VAL A 300 -14.92 2.98 -1.80
N ARG A 301 -13.63 2.99 -1.40
CA ARG A 301 -12.62 3.99 -1.76
C ARG A 301 -11.23 3.37 -1.81
N GLU A 302 -11.04 2.34 -2.63
CA GLU A 302 -9.82 1.56 -2.69
C GLU A 302 -8.60 2.43 -3.00
N HIS A 303 -8.73 3.36 -3.94
CA HIS A 303 -7.61 4.17 -4.38
C HIS A 303 -7.18 5.16 -3.30
N GLY A 304 -8.14 5.87 -2.70
CA GLY A 304 -7.92 6.75 -1.56
C GLY A 304 -7.34 5.99 -0.37
N MET A 305 -7.87 4.79 -0.07
CA MET A 305 -7.37 3.90 0.99
C MET A 305 -5.88 3.59 0.82
N GLY A 306 -5.46 3.15 -0.38
CA GLY A 306 -4.06 2.81 -0.66
C GLY A 306 -3.13 4.00 -0.44
N ALA A 307 -3.50 5.18 -0.93
CA ALA A 307 -2.68 6.38 -0.81
C ALA A 307 -2.67 6.96 0.62
N ILE A 308 -3.78 6.86 1.36
CA ILE A 308 -3.82 7.19 2.79
C ILE A 308 -2.86 6.29 3.56
N CYS A 309 -2.82 4.98 3.29
CA CYS A 309 -1.87 4.07 3.92
C CYS A 309 -0.40 4.43 3.60
N ASN A 310 -0.11 4.93 2.40
CA ASN A 310 1.24 5.45 2.09
C ASN A 310 1.59 6.67 2.95
N GLY A 311 0.64 7.59 3.15
CA GLY A 311 0.81 8.71 4.07
C GLY A 311 1.11 8.26 5.50
N ILE A 312 0.35 7.28 6.00
CA ILE A 312 0.56 6.71 7.34
C ILE A 312 1.95 6.07 7.46
N ALA A 313 2.36 5.26 6.49
CA ALA A 313 3.68 4.60 6.50
C ALA A 313 4.85 5.60 6.43
N CYS A 314 4.68 6.69 5.68
CA CYS A 314 5.69 7.74 5.53
C CYS A 314 5.75 8.70 6.73
N HIS A 315 4.71 8.75 7.58
CA HIS A 315 4.69 9.62 8.75
C HIS A 315 5.81 9.30 9.75
N THR A 316 5.87 8.03 10.17
CA THR A 316 6.88 7.52 11.09
C THR A 316 7.13 6.04 10.84
N PRO A 317 8.38 5.57 10.90
CA PRO A 317 8.73 4.26 10.38
C PRO A 317 8.31 3.08 11.28
N GLY A 318 7.63 3.34 12.41
CA GLY A 318 7.03 2.34 13.29
C GLY A 318 5.51 2.19 13.16
N LEU A 319 4.82 3.05 12.40
CA LEU A 319 3.45 2.76 11.99
C LEU A 319 3.48 1.67 10.90
N ILE A 320 2.53 0.75 10.97
CA ILE A 320 2.41 -0.43 10.10
C ILE A 320 0.99 -0.43 9.56
N PRO A 321 0.69 0.38 8.53
CA PRO A 321 -0.63 0.39 7.94
C PRO A 321 -0.90 -0.91 7.18
N TYR A 322 -2.08 -1.47 7.39
CA TYR A 322 -2.64 -2.47 6.49
C TYR A 322 -3.97 -1.98 5.89
N CYS A 323 -4.27 -2.42 4.68
CA CYS A 323 -5.53 -2.11 4.02
C CYS A 323 -6.03 -3.27 3.18
N ALA A 324 -7.34 -3.35 2.96
CA ALA A 324 -7.97 -4.54 2.43
C ALA A 324 -9.18 -4.28 1.53
N THR A 325 -9.23 -5.04 0.43
CA THR A 325 -10.38 -5.19 -0.46
C THR A 325 -10.37 -6.62 -1.05
N PHE A 326 -11.28 -6.93 -1.97
CA PHE A 326 -11.14 -8.13 -2.81
C PHE A 326 -9.98 -7.95 -3.79
N PHE A 327 -9.25 -9.02 -4.07
CA PHE A 327 -8.02 -8.92 -4.85
C PHE A 327 -8.25 -8.36 -6.25
N VAL A 328 -9.42 -8.61 -6.83
CA VAL A 328 -9.83 -8.06 -8.13
C VAL A 328 -9.89 -6.53 -8.14
N PHE A 329 -10.23 -5.89 -7.01
CA PHE A 329 -10.33 -4.44 -6.92
C PHE A 329 -8.99 -3.76 -6.66
N THR A 330 -7.88 -4.51 -6.64
CA THR A 330 -6.55 -3.89 -6.67
C THR A 330 -6.35 -3.04 -7.93
N ASP A 331 -7.06 -3.32 -9.02
CA ASP A 331 -7.05 -2.48 -10.21
C ASP A 331 -7.53 -1.04 -9.96
N TYR A 332 -8.48 -0.83 -9.05
CA TYR A 332 -8.92 0.52 -8.66
C TYR A 332 -7.81 1.32 -7.95
N MET A 333 -6.93 0.63 -7.21
CA MET A 333 -5.92 1.27 -6.36
C MET A 333 -4.48 1.05 -6.84
N ARG A 334 -4.32 0.56 -8.07
CA ARG A 334 -3.05 0.08 -8.59
C ARG A 334 -1.95 1.13 -8.60
N ALA A 335 -2.30 2.39 -8.91
CA ALA A 335 -1.33 3.48 -8.90
C ALA A 335 -0.82 3.77 -7.47
N ALA A 336 -1.69 3.76 -6.46
CA ALA A 336 -1.26 3.91 -5.07
C ALA A 336 -0.35 2.76 -4.62
N MET A 337 -0.68 1.51 -4.97
CA MET A 337 0.17 0.34 -4.67
C MET A 337 1.56 0.44 -5.33
N ARG A 338 1.61 0.90 -6.59
CA ARG A 338 2.87 1.16 -7.30
C ARG A 338 3.68 2.26 -6.62
N ILE A 339 3.02 3.30 -6.10
CA ILE A 339 3.68 4.37 -5.34
C ILE A 339 4.22 3.86 -4.02
N SER A 340 3.58 2.88 -3.37
CA SER A 340 4.13 2.24 -2.17
C SER A 340 5.44 1.53 -2.47
N ALA A 341 5.48 0.80 -3.58
CA ALA A 341 6.67 0.11 -4.04
C ALA A 341 7.80 1.10 -4.37
N LEU A 342 7.48 2.18 -5.09
CA LEU A 342 8.44 3.20 -5.50
C LEU A 342 8.96 4.06 -4.32
N SER A 343 8.08 4.38 -3.36
CA SER A 343 8.41 5.21 -2.19
C SER A 343 8.99 4.42 -1.01
N GLU A 344 9.17 3.10 -1.18
CA GLU A 344 9.60 2.17 -0.14
C GLU A 344 8.64 2.11 1.07
N ALA A 345 7.34 2.43 0.88
CA ALA A 345 6.37 2.43 1.96
C ALA A 345 5.98 0.99 2.38
N ARG A 346 6.18 0.66 3.66
CA ARG A 346 5.68 -0.60 4.26
C ARG A 346 4.16 -0.54 4.44
N VAL A 347 3.43 -0.86 3.36
CA VAL A 347 1.99 -1.09 3.40
C VAL A 347 1.72 -2.58 3.21
N ILE A 348 0.84 -3.13 4.07
CA ILE A 348 0.39 -4.51 3.97
C ILE A 348 -0.99 -4.53 3.28
N TYR A 349 -1.04 -5.04 2.07
CA TYR A 349 -2.24 -5.17 1.25
C TYR A 349 -2.87 -6.55 1.48
N VAL A 350 -3.94 -6.60 2.27
CA VAL A 350 -4.67 -7.83 2.62
C VAL A 350 -5.80 -8.03 1.60
N MET A 351 -5.56 -8.87 0.59
CA MET A 351 -6.41 -8.99 -0.59
C MET A 351 -7.07 -10.36 -0.64
N THR A 352 -8.39 -10.42 -0.39
CA THR A 352 -9.11 -11.69 -0.28
C THR A 352 -9.88 -12.04 -1.56
N HIS A 353 -10.47 -13.23 -1.63
CA HIS A 353 -11.21 -13.71 -2.81
C HIS A 353 -10.30 -13.70 -4.05
N ASP A 354 -9.17 -14.39 -3.91
CA ASP A 354 -8.01 -14.29 -4.79
C ASP A 354 -8.14 -14.99 -6.16
N SER A 355 -9.20 -15.77 -6.38
CA SER A 355 -9.35 -16.57 -7.61
C SER A 355 -10.83 -16.87 -7.93
N ILE A 356 -11.05 -17.70 -8.95
CA ILE A 356 -12.33 -18.37 -9.24
C ILE A 356 -12.92 -19.15 -8.06
N GLY A 357 -12.13 -19.42 -7.00
CA GLY A 357 -12.59 -20.02 -5.74
C GLY A 357 -13.66 -19.20 -5.02
N LEU A 358 -13.85 -17.94 -5.40
CA LEU A 358 -14.98 -17.16 -4.89
C LEU A 358 -16.33 -17.59 -5.45
N GLY A 359 -16.40 -18.25 -6.61
CA GLY A 359 -17.65 -18.80 -7.14
C GLY A 359 -18.58 -17.77 -7.78
N GLU A 360 -19.78 -17.64 -7.23
CA GLU A 360 -20.98 -17.18 -7.93
C GLU A 360 -20.97 -15.70 -8.36
N ASP A 361 -20.16 -14.84 -7.75
CA ASP A 361 -20.07 -13.41 -8.15
C ASP A 361 -19.52 -13.25 -9.58
N GLY A 362 -18.83 -14.29 -10.09
CA GLY A 362 -18.51 -14.42 -11.50
C GLY A 362 -17.33 -13.56 -11.97
N PRO A 363 -17.14 -13.43 -13.30
CA PRO A 363 -15.89 -12.96 -13.89
C PRO A 363 -15.53 -11.51 -13.54
N THR A 364 -16.49 -10.68 -13.13
CA THR A 364 -16.21 -9.30 -12.70
C THR A 364 -15.49 -9.24 -11.34
N HIS A 365 -15.52 -10.33 -10.58
CA HIS A 365 -14.93 -10.40 -9.24
C HIS A 365 -13.74 -11.35 -9.14
N GLN A 366 -13.52 -12.18 -10.17
CA GLN A 366 -12.55 -13.28 -10.15
C GLN A 366 -11.20 -12.81 -10.71
N PRO A 367 -10.14 -12.72 -9.89
CA PRO A 367 -8.81 -12.38 -10.39
C PRO A 367 -8.27 -13.45 -11.33
N ILE A 368 -7.61 -13.04 -12.42
CA ILE A 368 -6.95 -13.94 -13.38
C ILE A 368 -5.48 -13.54 -13.57
N GLU A 369 -5.25 -12.34 -14.12
CA GLU A 369 -3.95 -11.75 -14.43
C GLU A 369 -3.24 -11.14 -13.22
N HIS A 370 -3.96 -10.95 -12.11
CA HIS A 370 -3.58 -10.05 -11.04
C HIS A 370 -2.26 -10.45 -10.37
N LEU A 371 -2.07 -11.75 -10.10
CA LEU A 371 -0.82 -12.30 -9.55
C LEU A 371 0.37 -11.98 -10.46
N ALA A 372 0.27 -12.29 -11.76
CA ALA A 372 1.31 -12.00 -12.74
C ALA A 372 1.59 -10.49 -12.84
N SER A 373 0.52 -9.70 -12.75
CA SER A 373 0.57 -8.23 -12.82
C SER A 373 1.37 -7.60 -11.65
N PHE A 374 1.31 -8.20 -10.46
CA PHE A 374 2.08 -7.76 -9.28
C PHE A 374 3.47 -8.39 -9.22
N ARG A 375 3.64 -9.65 -9.65
CA ARG A 375 4.98 -10.26 -9.82
C ARG A 375 5.86 -9.47 -10.80
N ALA A 376 5.24 -8.83 -11.80
CA ALA A 376 5.93 -7.97 -12.74
C ALA A 376 6.26 -6.57 -12.18
N MET A 377 5.61 -6.15 -11.09
CA MET A 377 5.80 -4.83 -10.51
C MET A 377 7.10 -4.81 -9.68
N PRO A 378 8.01 -3.85 -9.91
CA PRO A 378 9.24 -3.75 -9.12
C PRO A 378 8.96 -3.44 -7.65
N ASN A 379 9.80 -3.98 -6.76
CA ASN A 379 9.82 -3.68 -5.31
C ASN A 379 8.47 -3.86 -4.59
N ILE A 380 7.70 -4.89 -4.93
CA ILE A 380 6.52 -5.33 -4.18
C ILE A 380 6.56 -6.83 -4.02
N LEU A 381 6.19 -7.34 -2.85
CA LEU A 381 6.08 -8.78 -2.62
C LEU A 381 4.68 -9.25 -2.97
N MET A 382 4.56 -10.27 -3.83
CA MET A 382 3.29 -10.92 -4.15
C MET A 382 3.25 -12.29 -3.45
N LEU A 383 2.63 -12.32 -2.26
CA LEU A 383 2.53 -13.51 -1.40
C LEU A 383 1.17 -14.18 -1.59
N ARG A 384 1.16 -15.48 -1.88
CA ARG A 384 -0.07 -16.28 -2.00
C ARG A 384 0.01 -17.55 -1.13
N PRO A 385 -0.24 -17.44 0.18
CA PRO A 385 -0.08 -18.54 1.13
C PRO A 385 -1.14 -19.64 0.94
N ALA A 386 -0.73 -20.90 1.08
CA ALA A 386 -1.58 -22.07 0.93
C ALA A 386 -2.38 -22.44 2.19
N ASP A 387 -1.85 -22.16 3.38
CA ASP A 387 -2.46 -22.59 4.64
C ASP A 387 -2.12 -21.64 5.81
N GLY A 388 -2.31 -22.10 7.04
CA GLY A 388 -2.11 -21.31 8.25
C GLY A 388 -0.65 -20.94 8.51
N ASN A 389 0.28 -21.88 8.34
CA ASN A 389 1.71 -21.64 8.55
C ASN A 389 2.26 -20.69 7.50
N GLU A 390 1.86 -20.85 6.24
CA GLU A 390 2.27 -19.93 5.19
C GLU A 390 1.65 -18.54 5.36
N THR A 391 0.39 -18.46 5.83
CA THR A 391 -0.23 -17.16 6.11
C THR A 391 0.51 -16.44 7.23
N ALA A 392 0.90 -17.15 8.30
CA ALA A 392 1.74 -16.60 9.37
C ALA A 392 3.11 -16.13 8.86
N GLY A 393 3.75 -16.93 7.99
CA GLY A 393 5.01 -16.54 7.37
C GLY A 393 4.89 -15.31 6.47
N ALA A 394 3.80 -15.19 5.71
CA ALA A 394 3.54 -14.02 4.88
C ALA A 394 3.41 -12.74 5.72
N TYR A 395 2.72 -12.81 6.86
CA TYR A 395 2.66 -11.70 7.82
C TYR A 395 4.02 -11.38 8.46
N LYS A 396 4.82 -12.41 8.79
CA LYS A 396 6.18 -12.21 9.30
C LYS A 396 7.02 -11.41 8.32
N VAL A 397 7.05 -11.86 7.07
CA VAL A 397 7.74 -11.18 5.95
C VAL A 397 7.22 -9.75 5.81
N ALA A 398 5.91 -9.54 5.75
CA ALA A 398 5.31 -8.22 5.55
C ALA A 398 5.68 -7.21 6.66
N VAL A 399 5.73 -7.64 7.92
CA VAL A 399 6.14 -6.79 9.06
C VAL A 399 7.63 -6.45 9.01
N LEU A 400 8.49 -7.42 8.65
CA LEU A 400 9.94 -7.24 8.53
C LEU A 400 10.34 -6.31 7.37
N ASN A 401 9.57 -6.30 6.28
CA ASN A 401 9.86 -5.51 5.08
C ASN A 401 9.52 -4.02 5.25
N ARG A 402 10.33 -3.30 6.04
CA ARG A 402 10.14 -1.86 6.33
C ARG A 402 10.19 -0.93 5.12
N LYS A 403 10.75 -1.40 4.00
CA LYS A 403 11.03 -0.61 2.80
C LYS A 403 10.35 -1.15 1.53
N ARG A 404 9.38 -2.03 1.70
CA ARG A 404 8.75 -2.75 0.59
C ARG A 404 7.32 -3.15 0.95
N PRO A 405 6.31 -2.79 0.16
CA PRO A 405 4.95 -3.25 0.38
C PRO A 405 4.81 -4.76 0.14
N SER A 406 3.78 -5.33 0.75
CA SER A 406 3.46 -6.75 0.60
C SER A 406 1.98 -6.94 0.28
N VAL A 407 1.69 -7.68 -0.78
CA VAL A 407 0.35 -8.11 -1.16
C VAL A 407 0.15 -9.55 -0.72
N LEU A 408 -0.90 -9.80 0.06
CA LEU A 408 -1.29 -11.13 0.50
C LEU A 408 -2.59 -11.49 -0.24
N ALA A 409 -2.51 -12.40 -1.21
CA ALA A 409 -3.66 -12.97 -1.91
C ALA A 409 -4.24 -14.14 -1.09
N LEU A 410 -5.49 -14.02 -0.66
CA LEU A 410 -6.11 -14.90 0.35
C LEU A 410 -7.43 -15.49 -0.14
N SER A 411 -7.65 -16.77 0.16
CA SER A 411 -8.79 -17.55 -0.31
C SER A 411 -10.11 -17.17 0.36
N ARG A 412 -11.22 -17.33 -0.38
CA ARG A 412 -12.58 -17.32 0.20
C ARG A 412 -12.89 -18.65 0.87
N GLN A 413 -12.53 -19.72 0.17
CA GLN A 413 -12.78 -21.13 0.47
C GLN A 413 -11.80 -21.69 1.49
N LYS A 414 -12.24 -22.72 2.23
CA LYS A 414 -11.41 -23.40 3.21
C LYS A 414 -10.33 -24.24 2.53
N LEU A 415 -9.15 -24.27 3.14
CA LEU A 415 -8.00 -25.06 2.72
C LEU A 415 -7.51 -25.91 3.90
N PRO A 416 -6.99 -27.13 3.64
CA PRO A 416 -6.39 -27.96 4.67
C PRO A 416 -5.06 -27.37 5.14
N GLN A 417 -4.61 -27.79 6.32
CA GLN A 417 -3.23 -27.56 6.74
C GLN A 417 -2.36 -28.66 6.11
N LEU A 418 -1.27 -28.28 5.43
CA LEU A 418 -0.45 -29.22 4.69
C LEU A 418 0.77 -29.63 5.51
N ALA A 419 1.21 -30.88 5.34
CA ALA A 419 2.50 -31.30 5.89
C ALA A 419 3.64 -30.59 5.14
N GLY A 420 4.67 -30.16 5.88
CA GLY A 420 5.87 -29.53 5.33
C GLY A 420 5.77 -28.01 5.13
N THR A 421 4.59 -27.40 5.22
CA THR A 421 4.46 -25.94 5.20
C THR A 421 5.03 -25.33 6.49
N SER A 422 5.67 -24.18 6.37
CA SER A 422 6.34 -23.54 7.50
C SER A 422 6.45 -22.03 7.31
N ILE A 423 6.61 -21.30 8.43
CA ILE A 423 6.87 -19.86 8.41
C ILE A 423 8.21 -19.57 7.73
N GLU A 424 9.23 -20.37 8.01
CA GLU A 424 10.59 -20.25 7.47
C GLU A 424 10.63 -20.54 5.96
N GLY A 425 9.79 -21.48 5.49
CA GLY A 425 9.63 -21.76 4.06
C GLY A 425 9.17 -20.53 3.28
N VAL A 426 8.28 -19.71 3.86
CA VAL A 426 7.81 -18.48 3.21
C VAL A 426 8.93 -17.46 3.01
N GLU A 427 9.87 -17.36 3.96
CA GLU A 427 11.03 -16.47 3.83
C GLU A 427 11.96 -16.86 2.67
N LYS A 428 11.80 -18.07 2.14
CA LYS A 428 12.52 -18.58 0.96
C LYS A 428 11.78 -18.37 -0.34
N GLY A 429 10.51 -17.97 -0.31
CA GLY A 429 9.66 -17.76 -1.48
C GLY A 429 9.20 -19.04 -2.19
N GLY A 430 10.14 -19.93 -2.53
CA GLY A 430 9.89 -21.22 -3.15
C GLY A 430 10.65 -22.33 -2.43
N TYR A 431 9.94 -23.32 -1.88
CA TYR A 431 10.54 -24.36 -1.04
C TYR A 431 9.82 -25.71 -1.15
N ILE A 432 10.55 -26.78 -0.83
CA ILE A 432 10.05 -28.16 -0.92
C ILE A 432 9.19 -28.47 0.30
N ILE A 433 7.94 -28.93 0.08
CA ILE A 433 7.05 -29.38 1.15
C ILE A 433 6.95 -30.91 1.22
N SER A 434 7.26 -31.60 0.12
CA SER A 434 7.18 -33.07 0.03
C SER A 434 8.09 -33.58 -1.08
N ASP A 435 8.90 -34.61 -0.79
CA ASP A 435 9.83 -35.22 -1.75
C ASP A 435 10.08 -36.69 -1.40
N ASN A 436 10.06 -37.58 -2.40
CA ASN A 436 10.45 -38.98 -2.27
C ASN A 436 11.61 -39.36 -3.22
N SER A 437 12.27 -38.38 -3.82
CA SER A 437 13.44 -38.57 -4.66
C SER A 437 14.72 -38.74 -3.86
N SER A 438 15.78 -39.17 -4.54
CA SER A 438 17.14 -39.22 -3.98
C SER A 438 18.09 -38.40 -4.85
N SER A 439 19.22 -37.97 -4.27
CA SER A 439 20.29 -37.25 -4.99
C SER A 439 19.83 -35.99 -5.74
N ASN A 440 18.83 -35.28 -5.22
CA ASN A 440 18.24 -34.08 -5.83
C ASN A 440 17.76 -34.28 -7.29
N LYS A 441 17.23 -35.47 -7.59
CA LYS A 441 16.79 -35.84 -8.95
C LYS A 441 15.40 -36.49 -8.94
N PRO A 442 14.33 -35.72 -8.69
CA PRO A 442 12.97 -36.21 -8.92
C PRO A 442 12.72 -36.48 -10.42
N ASP A 443 11.79 -37.39 -10.71
CA ASP A 443 11.29 -37.61 -12.06
C ASP A 443 10.47 -36.41 -12.54
N VAL A 444 9.70 -35.79 -11.64
CA VAL A 444 8.87 -34.62 -11.93
C VAL A 444 8.77 -33.69 -10.72
N ILE A 445 8.73 -32.38 -10.98
CA ILE A 445 8.52 -31.34 -9.97
C ILE A 445 7.13 -30.72 -10.18
N LEU A 446 6.28 -30.79 -9.16
CA LEU A 446 4.98 -30.13 -9.12
C LEU A 446 5.08 -28.86 -8.28
N ILE A 447 4.62 -27.74 -8.83
CA ILE A 447 4.79 -26.42 -8.24
C ILE A 447 3.40 -25.80 -8.06
N GLY A 448 3.05 -25.45 -6.82
CA GLY A 448 1.74 -24.89 -6.50
C GLY A 448 1.85 -23.64 -5.62
N THR A 449 0.79 -22.84 -5.62
CA THR A 449 0.63 -21.69 -4.73
C THR A 449 -0.78 -21.70 -4.14
N GLY A 450 -0.98 -21.05 -3.00
CA GLY A 450 -2.31 -20.84 -2.45
C GLY A 450 -3.18 -22.10 -2.39
N SER A 451 -4.43 -21.94 -2.84
CA SER A 451 -5.42 -23.02 -2.88
C SER A 451 -5.07 -24.20 -3.79
N GLU A 452 -4.15 -24.04 -4.73
CA GLU A 452 -3.81 -25.10 -5.68
C GLU A 452 -2.66 -26.00 -5.18
N LEU A 453 -1.98 -25.61 -4.09
CA LEU A 453 -0.93 -26.44 -3.50
C LEU A 453 -1.47 -27.79 -2.99
N GLU A 454 -2.70 -27.83 -2.44
CA GLU A 454 -3.32 -29.10 -2.07
C GLU A 454 -3.58 -30.02 -3.28
N ILE A 455 -3.82 -29.44 -4.45
CA ILE A 455 -4.05 -30.19 -5.69
C ILE A 455 -2.73 -30.82 -6.16
N ALA A 456 -1.62 -30.06 -6.08
CA ALA A 456 -0.28 -30.57 -6.37
C ALA A 456 0.12 -31.70 -5.42
N VAL A 457 -0.19 -31.59 -4.12
CA VAL A 457 0.07 -32.66 -3.14
C VAL A 457 -0.72 -33.93 -3.48
N LYS A 458 -2.03 -33.80 -3.75
CA LYS A 458 -2.87 -34.95 -4.15
C LYS A 458 -2.38 -35.61 -5.44
N ALA A 459 -1.97 -34.83 -6.43
CA ALA A 459 -1.41 -35.36 -7.68
C ALA A 459 -0.07 -36.08 -7.45
N ALA A 460 0.78 -35.58 -6.56
CA ALA A 460 2.02 -36.24 -6.20
C ALA A 460 1.78 -37.61 -5.59
N ASP A 461 0.78 -37.74 -4.71
CA ASP A 461 0.45 -39.02 -4.09
C ASP A 461 -0.03 -40.06 -5.11
N GLU A 462 -0.81 -39.66 -6.12
CA GLU A 462 -1.19 -40.58 -7.21
C GLU A 462 0.01 -40.99 -8.08
N LEU A 463 0.86 -40.04 -8.47
CA LEU A 463 2.06 -40.35 -9.27
C LEU A 463 3.06 -41.24 -8.51
N ARG A 464 3.16 -41.09 -7.19
CA ARG A 464 4.00 -41.94 -6.33
C ARG A 464 3.49 -43.37 -6.26
N LYS A 465 2.17 -43.60 -6.29
CA LYS A 465 1.59 -44.96 -6.39
C LYS A 465 1.99 -45.65 -7.70
N GLU A 466 2.26 -44.88 -8.75
CA GLU A 466 2.80 -45.36 -10.03
C GLU A 466 4.33 -45.52 -10.02
N GLY A 467 4.99 -45.34 -8.87
CA GLY A 467 6.43 -45.53 -8.69
C GLY A 467 7.30 -44.34 -9.10
N LYS A 468 6.72 -43.15 -9.32
CA LYS A 468 7.49 -41.94 -9.65
C LYS A 468 8.10 -41.28 -8.41
N ALA A 469 9.31 -40.74 -8.59
CA ALA A 469 9.92 -39.81 -7.65
C ALA A 469 9.37 -38.40 -7.92
N VAL A 470 8.55 -37.88 -7.01
CA VAL A 470 7.84 -36.60 -7.17
C VAL A 470 8.23 -35.63 -6.06
N ARG A 471 8.63 -34.44 -6.48
CA ARG A 471 8.85 -33.30 -5.58
C ARG A 471 7.69 -32.32 -5.70
N VAL A 472 7.17 -31.86 -4.57
CA VAL A 472 6.18 -30.79 -4.48
C VAL A 472 6.82 -29.55 -3.88
N VAL A 473 6.73 -28.45 -4.60
CA VAL A 473 7.27 -27.14 -4.23
C VAL A 473 6.11 -26.18 -3.98
N SER A 474 6.08 -25.57 -2.79
CA SER A 474 5.27 -24.37 -2.56
C SER A 474 6.02 -23.16 -3.09
N PHE A 475 5.33 -22.30 -3.84
CA PHE A 475 5.92 -21.13 -4.49
C PHE A 475 5.22 -19.83 -4.05
N VAL A 476 5.15 -19.63 -2.74
CA VAL A 476 4.39 -18.56 -2.07
C VAL A 476 4.78 -17.14 -2.49
N SER A 477 6.05 -16.86 -2.84
CA SER A 477 6.49 -15.58 -3.43
C SER A 477 7.64 -15.80 -4.39
N TRP A 478 7.51 -15.23 -5.59
CA TRP A 478 8.53 -15.32 -6.63
C TRP A 478 9.71 -14.43 -6.31
N GLU A 479 9.43 -13.25 -5.79
CA GLU A 479 10.43 -12.23 -5.48
C GLU A 479 11.41 -12.75 -4.41
N LEU A 480 10.88 -13.35 -3.34
CA LEU A 480 11.73 -13.93 -2.28
C LEU A 480 12.54 -15.13 -2.77
N PHE A 481 11.99 -15.94 -3.69
CA PHE A 481 12.75 -17.04 -4.29
C PHE A 481 13.87 -16.51 -5.18
N ASP A 482 13.60 -15.48 -5.96
CA ASP A 482 14.57 -14.82 -6.83
C ASP A 482 15.72 -14.16 -6.05
N GLU A 483 15.48 -13.78 -4.79
CA GLU A 483 16.49 -13.27 -3.86
C GLU A 483 17.40 -14.35 -3.25
N GLN A 484 17.04 -15.65 -3.36
CA GLN A 484 17.87 -16.71 -2.80
C GLN A 484 19.14 -16.95 -3.64
N SER A 485 20.14 -17.59 -3.01
CA SER A 485 21.37 -17.98 -3.70
C SER A 485 21.08 -18.99 -4.84
N ASN A 486 21.95 -19.01 -5.84
CA ASN A 486 21.86 -19.99 -6.93
C ASN A 486 21.88 -21.44 -6.40
N ASP A 487 22.69 -21.72 -5.37
CA ASP A 487 22.74 -23.04 -4.72
C ASP A 487 21.39 -23.41 -4.10
N TYR A 488 20.69 -22.46 -3.48
CA TYR A 488 19.36 -22.71 -2.95
C TYR A 488 18.36 -22.97 -4.07
N LYS A 489 18.37 -22.14 -5.12
CA LYS A 489 17.48 -22.33 -6.29
C LYS A 489 17.69 -23.69 -6.95
N GLU A 490 18.93 -24.13 -7.12
CA GLU A 490 19.29 -25.45 -7.66
C GLU A 490 18.88 -26.59 -6.72
N SER A 491 18.93 -26.38 -5.40
CA SER A 491 18.46 -27.37 -4.43
C SER A 491 16.94 -27.61 -4.50
N VAL A 492 16.16 -26.61 -4.93
CA VAL A 492 14.70 -26.69 -5.05
C VAL A 492 14.28 -27.11 -6.46
N LEU A 493 14.79 -26.42 -7.48
CA LEU A 493 14.47 -26.60 -8.91
C LEU A 493 15.72 -27.00 -9.71
N PRO A 494 16.25 -28.23 -9.50
CA PRO A 494 17.48 -28.68 -10.15
C PRO A 494 17.40 -28.53 -11.67
N SER A 495 18.42 -27.92 -12.28
CA SER A 495 18.43 -27.63 -13.72
C SER A 495 18.39 -28.90 -14.58
N ALA A 496 18.84 -30.02 -14.02
CA ALA A 496 18.81 -31.34 -14.66
C ALA A 496 17.40 -31.93 -14.78
N VAL A 497 16.42 -31.46 -13.99
CA VAL A 497 15.03 -31.94 -14.03
C VAL A 497 14.17 -30.95 -14.80
N THR A 498 13.88 -31.27 -16.05
CA THR A 498 13.08 -30.43 -16.95
C THR A 498 11.58 -30.75 -16.94
N ALA A 499 11.20 -31.89 -16.35
CA ALA A 499 9.81 -32.27 -16.16
C ALA A 499 9.23 -31.47 -14.99
N ARG A 500 8.56 -30.36 -15.31
CA ARG A 500 8.02 -29.41 -14.33
C ARG A 500 6.58 -29.07 -14.67
N VAL A 501 5.70 -29.13 -13.69
CA VAL A 501 4.30 -28.73 -13.84
C VAL A 501 3.95 -27.70 -12.78
N SER A 502 3.48 -26.53 -13.19
CA SER A 502 2.88 -25.56 -12.27
C SER A 502 1.36 -25.65 -12.29
N ILE A 503 0.72 -25.40 -11.15
CA ILE A 503 -0.73 -25.24 -11.04
C ILE A 503 -1.09 -24.04 -10.17
N GLU A 504 -1.88 -23.12 -10.73
CA GLU A 504 -2.34 -21.90 -10.07
C GLU A 504 -3.66 -21.44 -10.69
N ALA A 505 -4.67 -21.11 -9.89
CA ALA A 505 -5.94 -20.55 -10.37
C ALA A 505 -5.79 -19.07 -10.75
N GLY A 506 -4.98 -18.81 -11.78
CA GLY A 506 -4.69 -17.52 -12.39
C GLY A 506 -4.04 -17.73 -13.76
N SER A 507 -3.63 -16.65 -14.43
CA SER A 507 -2.99 -16.73 -15.74
C SER A 507 -1.69 -17.54 -15.69
N THR A 508 -1.43 -18.29 -16.77
CA THR A 508 -0.16 -19.01 -16.95
C THR A 508 1.01 -18.08 -17.28
N PHE A 509 0.75 -16.80 -17.58
CA PHE A 509 1.76 -15.82 -17.95
C PHE A 509 2.86 -15.68 -16.88
N GLY A 510 4.11 -15.84 -17.28
CA GLY A 510 5.30 -15.76 -16.45
C GLY A 510 5.77 -17.13 -15.93
N TRP A 511 4.90 -18.14 -15.84
CA TRP A 511 5.27 -19.47 -15.31
C TRP A 511 6.32 -20.17 -16.16
N GLU A 512 6.47 -19.81 -17.44
CA GLU A 512 7.53 -20.28 -18.32
C GLU A 512 8.94 -20.02 -17.77
N LYS A 513 9.11 -18.99 -16.92
CA LYS A 513 10.39 -18.73 -16.22
C LYS A 513 10.77 -19.82 -15.22
N ILE A 514 9.77 -20.51 -14.65
CA ILE A 514 9.93 -21.51 -13.60
C ILE A 514 9.88 -22.92 -14.18
N VAL A 515 8.87 -23.21 -15.01
CA VAL A 515 8.67 -24.55 -15.58
C VAL A 515 9.54 -24.80 -16.82
N GLY A 516 10.00 -23.74 -17.50
CA GLY A 516 10.82 -23.83 -18.70
C GLY A 516 10.06 -24.34 -19.94
N VAL A 517 10.76 -24.41 -21.07
CA VAL A 517 10.16 -24.74 -22.40
C VAL A 517 9.61 -26.17 -22.52
N LYS A 518 10.02 -27.08 -21.64
CA LYS A 518 9.53 -28.47 -21.59
C LYS A 518 8.48 -28.70 -20.51
N GLY A 519 8.30 -27.72 -19.62
CA GLY A 519 7.32 -27.82 -18.55
C GLY A 519 5.93 -27.43 -19.02
N LYS A 520 4.95 -27.61 -18.13
CA LYS A 520 3.55 -27.28 -18.40
C LYS A 520 2.98 -26.43 -17.28
N ALA A 521 2.33 -25.33 -17.63
CA ALA A 521 1.60 -24.50 -16.68
C ALA A 521 0.10 -24.79 -16.80
N ILE A 522 -0.53 -25.12 -15.67
CA ILE A 522 -1.98 -25.32 -15.55
C ILE A 522 -2.54 -24.08 -14.85
N GLY A 523 -3.41 -23.37 -15.56
CA GLY A 523 -4.02 -22.13 -15.09
C GLY A 523 -5.19 -21.73 -15.99
N ILE A 524 -5.58 -20.47 -15.91
CA ILE A 524 -6.74 -19.92 -16.61
C ILE A 524 -6.31 -18.66 -17.37
N ASP A 525 -6.33 -18.71 -18.71
CA ASP A 525 -5.94 -17.58 -19.59
C ASP A 525 -7.13 -16.92 -20.30
N GLY A 526 -8.28 -16.97 -19.64
CA GLY A 526 -9.49 -16.23 -20.02
C GLY A 526 -10.21 -15.74 -18.76
N PHE A 527 -11.29 -14.99 -18.92
CA PHE A 527 -12.14 -14.66 -17.77
C PHE A 527 -12.81 -15.90 -17.19
N GLY A 528 -13.17 -15.82 -15.91
CA GLY A 528 -13.89 -16.90 -15.24
C GLY A 528 -15.39 -16.93 -15.60
N ALA A 529 -16.20 -17.49 -14.69
CA ALA A 529 -17.63 -17.71 -14.92
C ALA A 529 -18.42 -17.58 -13.61
N SER A 530 -19.70 -17.21 -13.70
CA SER A 530 -20.62 -17.25 -12.56
C SER A 530 -21.16 -18.66 -12.38
N ALA A 531 -20.64 -19.38 -11.38
CA ALA A 531 -21.09 -20.71 -10.98
C ALA A 531 -20.52 -21.07 -9.59
N PRO A 532 -20.99 -22.14 -8.94
CA PRO A 532 -20.34 -22.65 -7.73
C PRO A 532 -18.87 -23.01 -7.98
N ALA A 533 -17.98 -22.59 -7.07
CA ALA A 533 -16.52 -22.69 -7.25
C ALA A 533 -16.05 -24.08 -7.71
N GLY A 534 -16.53 -25.16 -7.08
CA GLY A 534 -16.16 -26.53 -7.46
C GLY A 534 -16.50 -26.90 -8.90
N LYS A 535 -17.58 -26.33 -9.47
CA LYS A 535 -17.91 -26.49 -10.89
C LYS A 535 -16.93 -25.72 -11.77
N ILE A 536 -16.59 -24.49 -11.39
CA ILE A 536 -15.63 -23.67 -12.15
C ILE A 536 -14.26 -24.37 -12.20
N TYR A 537 -13.73 -24.83 -11.07
CA TYR A 537 -12.46 -25.58 -11.02
C TYR A 537 -12.45 -26.78 -11.97
N LYS A 538 -13.55 -27.55 -11.99
CA LYS A 538 -13.69 -28.71 -12.86
C LYS A 538 -13.70 -28.33 -14.35
N GLU A 539 -14.54 -27.37 -14.74
CA GLU A 539 -14.71 -26.99 -16.15
C GLU A 539 -13.46 -26.28 -16.72
N PHE A 540 -12.72 -25.55 -15.88
CA PHE A 540 -11.47 -24.90 -16.26
C PHE A 540 -10.24 -25.82 -16.13
N GLY A 541 -10.41 -27.08 -15.74
CA GLY A 541 -9.32 -28.05 -15.67
C GLY A 541 -8.29 -27.79 -14.57
N ILE A 542 -8.65 -27.05 -13.53
CA ILE A 542 -7.81 -26.85 -12.33
C ILE A 542 -8.07 -28.03 -11.38
N THR A 543 -7.58 -29.21 -11.77
CA THR A 543 -7.87 -30.46 -11.07
C THR A 543 -6.63 -31.34 -10.91
N MET A 544 -6.71 -32.29 -9.98
CA MET A 544 -5.64 -33.26 -9.75
C MET A 544 -5.37 -34.10 -11.01
N GLU A 545 -6.42 -34.49 -11.73
CA GLU A 545 -6.31 -35.29 -12.96
C GLU A 545 -5.54 -34.54 -14.06
N ALA A 546 -5.76 -33.24 -14.19
CA ALA A 546 -5.03 -32.40 -15.14
C ALA A 546 -3.53 -32.33 -14.79
N VAL A 547 -3.19 -32.21 -13.49
CA VAL A 547 -1.79 -32.23 -13.03
C VAL A 547 -1.13 -33.58 -13.32
N VAL A 548 -1.80 -34.69 -13.02
CA VAL A 548 -1.27 -36.04 -13.29
C VAL A 548 -1.07 -36.25 -14.80
N ALA A 549 -2.03 -35.83 -15.63
CA ALA A 549 -1.91 -35.93 -17.08
C ALA A 549 -0.74 -35.09 -17.63
N ALA A 550 -0.62 -33.83 -17.17
CA ALA A 550 0.49 -32.95 -17.55
C ALA A 550 1.84 -33.51 -17.09
N ALA A 551 1.92 -34.05 -15.87
CA ALA A 551 3.14 -34.66 -15.35
C ALA A 551 3.61 -35.82 -16.23
N LYS A 552 2.69 -36.69 -16.68
CA LYS A 552 2.99 -37.80 -17.59
C LYS A 552 3.42 -37.35 -18.98
N GLU A 553 2.94 -36.21 -19.44
CA GLU A 553 3.31 -35.63 -20.74
C GLU A 553 4.73 -35.04 -20.74
N VAL A 554 5.18 -34.47 -19.61
CA VAL A 554 6.49 -33.81 -19.50
C VAL A 554 7.61 -34.71 -18.93
N SER A 555 7.26 -35.89 -18.39
CA SER A 555 8.18 -36.83 -17.74
C SER A 555 8.92 -37.77 -18.70
#